data_AF-A0A950G0X8-F1
#
_entry.id   AF-A0A950G0X8-F1
#
_cell.length_a   1.000
_cell.length_b   1.000
_cell.length_c   1.000
_cell.angle_alpha   90.00
_cell.angle_beta   90.00
_cell.angle_gamma   90.00
#
_symmetry.space_group_name_H-M   'P 1'
#
loop_
_entity.id
_entity.type
_entity.pdbx_description
1 polymer ?
#
loop_
_entity_poly.entity_id
_entity_poly.type
_entity_poly.pdbx_seq_one_letter_code
_entity_poly.pdbx_strand_id
1 'polypeptide(L)'
;MAVSDFITPNYYDSDARPGVRYSFQGNITRPRQMLDGGYISFVNAADELQQILWVDGPTPVLKDLGPAGNLSLREHVHKEMGKAGYEAKQHQRHKKGGLPADVQRRVDATASELRSAQDRAELLRAIHRL
;
A
#
# COMPACT_ATOMS: atom_id res chain seq x y z
N MET A 1 18.79 7.08 -9.33
CA MET A 1 17.46 6.43 -9.17
C MET A 1 17.17 6.34 -7.69
N ALA A 2 16.03 6.85 -7.23
CA ALA A 2 15.60 6.67 -5.85
C ALA A 2 14.97 5.27 -5.73
N VAL A 3 15.49 4.45 -4.83
CA VAL A 3 14.87 3.17 -4.45
C VAL A 3 14.08 3.37 -3.16
N SER A 4 13.14 2.47 -2.88
CA SER A 4 12.45 2.46 -1.59
C SER A 4 13.44 2.27 -0.44
N ASP A 5 13.23 2.96 0.68
CA ASP A 5 13.99 2.73 1.90
C ASP A 5 13.29 1.64 2.72
N PHE A 6 13.98 0.53 2.92
CA PHE A 6 13.47 -0.59 3.70
C PHE A 6 14.04 -0.54 5.12
N ILE A 7 13.25 -0.99 6.09
CA ILE A 7 13.67 -1.10 7.48
C ILE A 7 14.67 -2.26 7.68
N THR A 8 15.52 -2.15 8.69
CA THR A 8 16.37 -3.25 9.18
C THR A 8 15.65 -3.98 10.32
N PRO A 9 16.12 -5.18 10.74
CA PRO A 9 15.55 -5.85 11.92
C PRO A 9 15.58 -5.01 13.20
N ASN A 10 16.58 -4.14 13.36
CA ASN A 10 16.70 -3.24 14.52
C ASN A 10 15.52 -2.26 14.64
N TYR A 11 14.74 -2.03 13.58
CA TYR A 11 13.53 -1.22 13.63
C TYR A 11 12.55 -1.66 14.73
N TYR A 12 12.55 -2.95 15.05
CA TYR A 12 11.67 -3.55 16.05
C TYR A 12 12.23 -3.56 17.47
N ASP A 13 13.44 -3.01 17.68
CA ASP A 13 14.04 -2.88 19.01
C ASP A 13 13.12 -2.09 19.97
N SER A 14 13.32 -2.29 21.28
CA SER A 14 12.63 -1.51 22.32
C SER A 14 13.15 -0.07 22.39
N ASP A 15 14.47 0.10 22.29
CA ASP A 15 15.16 1.35 22.59
C ASP A 15 16.20 1.71 21.52
N ALA A 16 16.40 3.02 21.33
CA ALA A 16 17.38 3.53 20.39
C ALA A 16 18.81 3.36 20.95
N ARG A 17 19.70 2.79 20.14
CA ARG A 17 21.12 2.62 20.45
C ARG A 17 22.01 3.47 19.53
N PRO A 18 23.09 4.10 20.04
CA PRO A 18 24.04 4.84 19.22
C PRO A 18 24.67 3.95 18.13
N GLY A 19 24.85 4.50 16.92
CA GLY A 19 25.49 3.80 15.80
C GLY A 19 24.65 2.70 15.14
N VAL A 20 23.42 2.46 15.59
CA VAL A 20 22.53 1.45 15.00
C VAL A 20 21.75 2.04 13.83
N ARG A 21 21.67 1.27 12.74
CA ARG A 21 20.90 1.61 11.54
C ARG A 21 19.53 0.94 11.58
N TYR A 22 18.47 1.73 11.38
CA TYR A 22 17.07 1.27 11.41
C TYR A 22 16.41 1.20 10.02
N SER A 23 16.99 1.83 9.00
CA SER A 23 16.63 1.64 7.59
C SER A 23 17.87 1.65 6.69
N PHE A 24 17.83 1.02 5.54
CA PHE A 24 19.00 0.86 4.67
C PHE A 24 19.59 2.20 4.19
N GLN A 25 18.73 3.19 3.93
CA GLN A 25 19.13 4.54 3.52
C GLN A 25 19.26 5.51 4.71
N GLY A 26 18.88 5.10 5.92
CA GLY A 26 19.05 5.90 7.14
C GLY A 26 18.00 6.99 7.36
N ASN A 27 16.88 6.99 6.62
CA ASN A 27 15.78 7.93 6.85
C ASN A 27 15.03 7.67 8.17
N ILE A 28 15.17 6.46 8.72
CA ILE A 28 14.67 6.11 10.06
C ILE A 28 15.83 6.12 11.06
N THR A 29 15.71 6.93 12.11
CA THR A 29 16.78 7.21 13.08
C THR A 29 16.55 6.58 14.45
N ARG A 30 15.36 6.02 14.71
CA ARG A 30 15.02 5.34 15.95
C ARG A 30 14.03 4.18 15.73
N PRO A 31 13.91 3.22 16.67
CA PRO A 31 12.94 2.14 16.57
C PRO A 31 11.52 2.67 16.40
N ARG A 32 10.73 1.94 15.59
CA ARG A 32 9.29 2.19 15.37
C ARG A 32 8.94 3.63 14.96
N GLN A 33 9.90 4.38 14.42
CA GLN A 33 9.62 5.70 13.88
C GLN A 33 8.69 5.58 12.68
N MET A 34 7.70 6.48 12.65
CA MET A 34 6.84 6.69 11.50
C MET A 34 7.19 8.06 10.91
N LEU A 35 7.22 8.14 9.58
CA LEU A 35 7.41 9.41 8.86
C LEU A 35 6.04 10.01 8.48
N ASP A 36 6.04 11.29 8.14
CA ASP A 36 4.84 11.99 7.65
C ASP A 36 4.25 11.28 6.42
N GLY A 37 2.92 11.22 6.36
CA GLY A 37 2.16 10.43 5.39
C GLY A 37 2.14 8.91 5.67
N GLY A 38 2.79 8.46 6.75
CA GLY A 38 2.95 7.05 7.09
C GLY A 38 1.79 6.43 7.88
N TYR A 39 1.85 5.11 8.04
CA TYR A 39 0.99 4.37 8.96
C TYR A 39 1.70 3.12 9.49
N ILE A 40 1.26 2.64 10.66
CA ILE A 40 1.67 1.35 11.25
C ILE A 40 0.41 0.59 11.62
N SER A 41 0.27 -0.64 11.12
CA SER A 41 -0.82 -1.56 11.51
C SER A 41 -0.26 -2.68 12.37
N PHE A 42 -0.93 -3.00 13.46
CA PHE A 42 -0.49 -4.04 14.41
C PHE A 42 -1.70 -4.61 15.16
N VAL A 43 -1.55 -5.83 15.66
CA VAL A 43 -2.51 -6.44 16.58
C VAL A 43 -2.05 -6.14 18.01
N ASN A 44 -2.96 -5.66 18.85
CA ASN A 44 -2.66 -5.37 20.25
C ASN A 44 -2.71 -6.65 21.10
N ALA A 45 -2.46 -6.52 22.42
CA ALA A 45 -2.49 -7.67 23.32
C ALA A 45 -3.91 -8.23 23.60
N ALA A 46 -4.96 -7.55 23.17
CA ALA A 46 -6.36 -7.96 23.27
C ALA A 46 -6.89 -8.58 21.96
N ASP A 47 -5.99 -8.93 21.02
CA ASP A 47 -6.32 -9.43 19.69
C ASP A 47 -7.20 -8.47 18.86
N GLU A 48 -7.03 -7.17 19.02
CA GLU A 48 -7.66 -6.15 18.18
C GLU A 48 -6.66 -5.57 17.19
N LEU A 49 -7.10 -5.41 15.94
CA LEU A 49 -6.33 -4.73 14.91
C LEU A 49 -6.40 -3.22 15.15
N GLN A 50 -5.23 -2.60 15.27
CA GLN A 50 -5.11 -1.15 15.39
C GLN A 50 -4.21 -0.59 14.30
N GLN A 51 -4.42 0.69 13.98
CA GLN A 51 -3.61 1.42 13.02
C GLN A 51 -3.25 2.80 13.57
N ILE A 52 -1.96 3.12 13.63
CA ILE A 52 -1.49 4.49 13.82
C ILE A 52 -1.41 5.13 12.44
N LEU A 53 -2.10 6.25 12.23
CA LEU A 53 -2.21 6.99 10.98
C LEU A 53 -1.58 8.38 11.13
N TRP A 54 -0.64 8.74 10.27
CA TRP A 54 -0.13 10.11 10.16
C TRP A 54 -0.31 10.60 8.73
N VAL A 55 -1.57 10.76 8.33
CA VAL A 55 -1.96 11.09 6.95
C VAL A 55 -2.65 12.45 6.89
N ASP A 56 -3.55 12.70 7.85
CA ASP A 56 -4.42 13.87 7.87
C ASP A 56 -4.18 14.67 9.17
N GLY A 57 -3.04 15.36 9.27
CA GLY A 57 -2.77 16.28 10.38
C GLY A 57 -1.32 16.31 10.86
N PRO A 58 -0.99 17.23 11.78
CA PRO A 58 0.36 17.40 12.31
C PRO A 58 0.78 16.27 13.26
N THR A 59 -0.16 15.46 13.74
CA THR A 59 0.09 14.40 14.74
C THR A 59 -0.50 13.05 14.31
N PRO A 60 0.15 11.94 14.68
CA PRO A 60 -0.40 10.60 14.49
C PRO A 60 -1.69 10.36 15.30
N VAL A 61 -2.65 9.66 14.69
CA VAL A 61 -3.90 9.24 15.33
C VAL A 61 -3.95 7.72 15.39
N LEU A 62 -4.27 7.18 16.57
CA LEU A 62 -4.55 5.74 16.73
C LEU A 62 -6.00 5.45 16.36
N LYS A 63 -6.21 4.52 15.44
CA LYS A 63 -7.52 4.05 15.01
C LYS A 63 -7.66 2.58 15.37
N ASP A 64 -8.74 2.25 16.05
CA ASP A 64 -9.17 0.87 16.28
C ASP A 64 -9.97 0.36 15.08
N LEU A 65 -9.63 -0.84 14.62
CA LEU A 65 -10.26 -1.55 13.50
C LEU A 65 -11.01 -2.80 13.98
N GLY A 66 -11.10 -3.03 15.29
CA GLY A 66 -11.82 -4.14 15.91
C GLY A 66 -11.03 -5.45 15.92
N PRO A 67 -11.67 -6.57 16.33
CA PRO A 67 -11.00 -7.85 16.54
C PRO A 67 -10.26 -8.35 15.29
N ALA A 68 -9.01 -8.79 15.48
CA ALA A 68 -8.22 -9.45 14.46
C ALA A 68 -8.87 -10.80 14.14
N GLY A 69 -9.62 -10.85 13.04
CA GLY A 69 -10.27 -12.08 12.57
C GLY A 69 -9.30 -12.99 11.80
N ASN A 70 -9.87 -13.99 11.11
CA ASN A 70 -9.11 -14.92 10.25
C ASN A 70 -8.65 -14.31 8.91
N LEU A 71 -8.70 -12.98 8.78
CA LEU A 71 -8.32 -12.27 7.56
C LEU A 71 -6.86 -11.82 7.66
N SER A 72 -6.18 -11.67 6.53
CA SER A 72 -4.91 -10.94 6.53
C SER A 72 -5.13 -9.48 6.94
N LEU A 73 -4.10 -8.83 7.52
CA LEU A 73 -4.14 -7.41 7.89
C LEU A 73 -4.64 -6.52 6.73
N ARG A 74 -4.20 -6.84 5.51
CA ARG A 74 -4.57 -6.10 4.29
C ARG A 74 -6.06 -6.21 3.99
N GLU A 75 -6.63 -7.41 4.11
CA GLU A 75 -8.06 -7.67 3.86
C GLU A 75 -8.93 -7.06 4.95
N HIS A 76 -8.50 -7.13 6.21
CA HIS A 76 -9.22 -6.52 7.32
C HIS A 76 -9.32 -4.99 7.15
N VAL A 77 -8.20 -4.32 6.88
CA VAL A 77 -8.20 -2.88 6.59
C VAL A 77 -9.09 -2.57 5.38
N HIS A 78 -9.10 -3.43 4.35
CA HIS A 78 -9.95 -3.24 3.18
C HIS A 78 -11.44 -3.30 3.54
N LYS A 79 -11.85 -4.30 4.34
CA LYS A 79 -13.21 -4.45 4.85
C LYS A 79 -13.65 -3.23 5.67
N GLU A 80 -12.82 -2.79 6.61
CA GLU A 80 -13.14 -1.67 7.51
C GLU A 80 -13.17 -0.31 6.81
N MET A 81 -12.38 -0.12 5.75
CA MET A 81 -12.47 1.09 4.93
C MET A 81 -13.78 1.15 4.12
N GLY A 82 -14.39 0.00 3.82
CA GLY A 82 -15.58 -0.12 2.99
C GLY A 82 -15.40 0.40 1.56
N LYS A 83 -16.43 0.24 0.73
CA LYS A 83 -16.43 0.71 -0.66
C LYS A 83 -16.27 2.23 -0.76
N ALA A 84 -16.99 2.98 0.09
CA ALA A 84 -16.95 4.44 0.11
C ALA A 84 -15.57 4.99 0.51
N GLY A 85 -14.91 4.39 1.50
CA GLY A 85 -13.55 4.81 1.90
C GLY A 85 -12.48 4.44 0.86
N TYR A 86 -12.67 3.33 0.15
CA TYR A 86 -11.82 2.97 -1.00
C TYR A 86 -11.99 3.97 -2.16
N GLU A 87 -13.23 4.25 -2.56
CA GLU A 87 -13.55 5.19 -3.65
C GLU A 87 -13.10 6.61 -3.32
N ALA A 88 -13.26 7.07 -2.08
CA ALA A 88 -12.75 8.36 -1.62
C ALA A 88 -11.23 8.46 -1.73
N LYS A 89 -10.48 7.43 -1.33
CA LYS A 89 -9.01 7.37 -1.50
C LYS A 89 -8.61 7.37 -2.97
N GLN A 90 -9.31 6.61 -3.81
CA GLN A 90 -9.07 6.62 -5.27
C GLN A 90 -9.33 8.02 -5.85
N HIS A 91 -10.44 8.66 -5.50
CA HIS A 91 -10.75 10.03 -5.93
C HIS A 91 -9.70 11.04 -5.45
N GLN A 92 -9.19 10.92 -4.23
CA GLN A 92 -8.10 11.78 -3.75
C GLN A 92 -6.79 11.56 -4.51
N ARG A 93 -6.45 10.31 -4.86
CA ARG A 93 -5.28 9.99 -5.70
C ARG A 93 -5.42 10.58 -7.10
N HIS A 94 -6.62 10.52 -7.69
CA HIS A 94 -6.90 11.15 -8.99
C HIS A 94 -6.87 12.68 -8.93
N LYS A 95 -7.30 13.30 -7.82
CA LYS A 95 -7.23 14.77 -7.63
C LYS A 95 -5.81 15.31 -7.45
N LYS A 96 -4.88 14.52 -6.90
CA LYS A 96 -3.50 14.96 -6.60
C LYS A 96 -2.52 14.87 -7.79
N GLY A 97 -3.02 14.61 -8.99
CA GLY A 97 -2.23 14.45 -10.21
C GLY A 97 -2.23 12.99 -10.63
N GLY A 98 -2.67 12.72 -11.86
CA GLY A 98 -2.81 11.38 -12.42
C GLY A 98 -1.52 10.56 -12.39
N LEU A 99 -1.57 9.35 -12.95
CA LEU A 99 -0.38 8.52 -13.06
C LEU A 99 0.75 9.30 -13.78
N PRO A 100 2.00 9.21 -13.30
CA PRO A 100 3.14 9.74 -14.04
C PRO A 100 3.10 9.29 -15.51
N ALA A 101 3.46 10.17 -16.44
CA ALA A 101 3.23 9.95 -17.88
C ALA A 101 3.92 8.70 -18.43
N ASP A 102 5.02 8.26 -17.83
CA ASP A 102 5.68 6.99 -18.12
C ASP A 102 4.85 5.77 -17.66
N VAL A 103 4.25 5.85 -16.48
CA VAL A 103 3.36 4.80 -15.97
C VAL A 103 2.08 4.72 -16.80
N GLN A 104 1.49 5.87 -17.16
CA GLN A 104 0.30 5.92 -18.00
C GLN A 104 0.57 5.25 -19.37
N ARG A 105 1.69 5.60 -20.03
CA ARG A 105 2.07 4.98 -21.31
C ARG A 105 2.22 3.46 -21.22
N ARG A 106 2.77 2.95 -20.13
CA ARG A 106 2.92 1.50 -19.92
C ARG A 106 1.56 0.82 -19.74
N VAL A 107 0.68 1.43 -18.95
CA VAL A 107 -0.69 0.93 -18.75
C VAL A 107 -1.44 0.89 -20.09
N ASP A 108 -1.33 1.94 -20.89
CA ASP A 108 -2.01 2.02 -22.20
C ASP A 108 -1.46 0.98 -23.19
N ALA A 109 -0.14 0.77 -23.22
CA ALA A 109 0.51 -0.24 -24.03
C ALA A 109 0.04 -1.66 -23.66
N THR A 110 0.07 -1.99 -22.37
CA THR A 110 -0.40 -3.31 -21.88
C THR A 110 -1.88 -3.53 -22.17
N ALA A 111 -2.72 -2.50 -22.01
CA ALA A 111 -4.14 -2.60 -22.35
C ALA A 111 -4.36 -2.83 -23.85
N SER A 112 -3.54 -2.21 -24.72
CA SER A 112 -3.58 -2.42 -26.17
C SER A 112 -3.18 -3.84 -26.57
N GLU A 113 -2.12 -4.36 -25.96
CA GLU A 113 -1.65 -5.74 -26.16
C GLU A 113 -2.69 -6.76 -25.73
N LEU A 114 -3.33 -6.54 -24.58
CA LEU A 114 -4.38 -7.42 -24.07
C LEU A 114 -5.59 -7.46 -25.01
N ARG A 115 -6.03 -6.30 -25.51
CA ARG A 115 -7.12 -6.22 -26.51
C ARG A 115 -6.74 -6.98 -27.78
N SER A 116 -5.54 -6.73 -28.30
CA SER A 116 -5.03 -7.43 -29.49
C SER A 116 -4.93 -8.95 -29.30
N ALA A 117 -4.58 -9.41 -28.11
CA ALA A 117 -4.53 -10.83 -27.78
C ALA A 117 -5.94 -11.46 -27.70
N GLN A 118 -6.91 -10.73 -27.15
CA GLN A 118 -8.31 -11.13 -27.11
C GLN A 118 -8.90 -11.25 -28.53
N ASP A 119 -8.68 -10.25 -29.38
CA ASP A 119 -9.15 -10.25 -30.77
C ASP A 119 -8.55 -11.42 -31.56
N ARG A 120 -7.25 -11.71 -31.37
CA ARG A 120 -6.59 -12.88 -31.98
C ARG A 120 -7.18 -14.19 -31.49
N ALA A 121 -7.44 -14.31 -30.20
CA ALA A 121 -8.02 -15.52 -29.62
C ALA A 121 -9.45 -15.74 -30.13
N GLU A 122 -10.22 -14.68 -30.33
CA GLU A 122 -11.56 -14.74 -30.90
C GLU A 122 -11.52 -15.16 -32.38
N LEU A 123 -10.59 -14.60 -33.16
CA LEU A 123 -10.42 -14.93 -34.57
C LEU A 123 -10.00 -16.40 -34.77
N LEU A 124 -9.09 -16.92 -33.94
CA LEU A 124 -8.71 -18.33 -33.95
C LEU A 124 -9.88 -19.25 -33.60
N ARG A 125 -10.73 -18.86 -32.63
CA ARG A 125 -11.95 -19.61 -32.26
C ARG A 125 -13.00 -19.62 -33.36
N ALA A 126 -13.03 -18.59 -34.22
CA ALA A 126 -13.93 -18.52 -35.37
C ALA A 126 -13.44 -19.42 -36.52
N ILE A 127 -12.13 -19.47 -36.78
CA ILE A 127 -11.53 -20.33 -37.81
C ILE A 127 -11.71 -21.81 -37.49
N HIS A 128 -11.54 -22.23 -36.24
CA HIS A 128 -11.70 -23.63 -35.82
C HIS A 128 -13.16 -24.12 -35.69
N ARG A 129 -14.14 -23.27 -36.04
CA ARG A 129 -15.58 -23.61 -36.07
C ARG A 129 -16.13 -23.83 -37.49
N LEU A 130 -15.28 -23.74 -38.52
CA LEU A 130 -15.55 -24.15 -39.91
C LEU A 130 -14.96 -25.54 -40.16
#